data_AF-A0A8S2PNZ8-F1
#
_entry.id   AF-A0A8S2PNZ8-F1
#
_cell.length_a   1.000
_cell.length_b   1.000
_cell.length_c   1.000
_cell.angle_alpha   90.00
_cell.angle_beta   90.00
_cell.angle_gamma   90.00
#
_symmetry.space_group_name_H-M   'P 1'
#
loop_
_entity.id
_entity.type
_entity.pdbx_description
1 polymer ?
#
loop_
_entity_poly.entity_id
_entity_poly.type
_entity_poly.pdbx_seq_one_letter_code
_entity_poly.pdbx_strand_id
1 'polypeptide(L)'
;MLETRMNENRFHRHLIEYLGFSVVHIVSAFLYWWAWAGRSWLDVIMIPEYLNHIEAGLYLWSSLWYPNEDTLGGYYTLAVHKIELTAAIVELFASFGWIMSWYMTYTRTLGRGFTLNDPDFIAFSCTSISSFVYIVYNIQINVDPLQYGTNTLYMYGDIVYFVGSCYYIFASLRDDNWFWFLPLSGQYGIAPGRIRVETKDLPQIGRPVVLMIDPCRSRTRNAEPVGPTVIDLAIVTSL
;
A
#
# COMPACT_ATOMS: atom_id res chain seq x y z
N MET A 1 -19.79 -37.52 -15.79
CA MET A 1 -19.85 -36.52 -16.89
C MET A 1 -20.32 -35.14 -16.40
N LEU A 2 -21.34 -35.06 -15.54
CA LEU A 2 -21.73 -33.79 -14.87
C LEU A 2 -20.71 -33.32 -13.82
N GLU A 3 -20.15 -34.25 -13.04
CA GLU A 3 -19.16 -33.97 -12.01
C GLU A 3 -17.84 -33.44 -12.59
N THR A 4 -17.41 -33.99 -13.73
CA THR A 4 -16.23 -33.51 -14.48
C THR A 4 -16.41 -32.09 -15.00
N ARG A 5 -17.59 -31.73 -15.52
CA ARG A 5 -17.86 -30.35 -15.97
C ARG A 5 -17.99 -29.35 -14.82
N MET A 6 -18.52 -29.77 -13.66
CA MET A 6 -18.55 -28.89 -12.48
C MET A 6 -17.15 -28.59 -11.95
N ASN A 7 -16.25 -29.57 -11.99
CA ASN A 7 -14.85 -29.37 -11.60
C ASN A 7 -14.09 -28.46 -12.57
N GLU A 8 -14.30 -28.56 -13.88
CA GLU A 8 -13.69 -27.65 -14.86
C GLU A 8 -14.12 -26.19 -14.66
N ASN A 9 -15.42 -25.94 -14.44
CA ASN A 9 -15.91 -24.57 -14.21
C ASN A 9 -15.42 -23.98 -12.89
N ARG A 10 -15.25 -24.80 -11.84
CA ARG A 10 -14.68 -24.36 -10.57
C ARG A 10 -13.20 -24.04 -10.71
N PHE A 11 -12.46 -24.87 -11.45
CA PHE A 11 -11.05 -24.67 -11.77
C PHE A 11 -10.80 -23.36 -12.54
N HIS A 12 -11.56 -23.09 -13.60
CA HIS A 12 -11.41 -21.85 -14.37
C HIS A 12 -11.77 -20.60 -13.57
N ARG A 13 -12.77 -20.68 -12.69
CA ARG A 13 -13.13 -19.55 -11.84
C ARG A 13 -12.02 -19.23 -10.84
N HIS A 14 -11.50 -20.24 -10.15
CA HIS A 14 -10.35 -20.05 -9.26
C HIS A 14 -9.14 -19.54 -10.04
N LEU A 15 -8.79 -20.13 -11.18
CA LEU A 15 -7.63 -19.69 -11.97
C LEU A 15 -7.71 -18.20 -12.35
N ILE A 16 -8.89 -17.72 -12.79
CA ILE A 16 -9.07 -16.31 -13.15
C ILE A 16 -8.99 -15.40 -11.93
N GLU A 17 -9.60 -15.79 -10.81
CA GLU A 17 -9.57 -15.04 -9.56
C GLU A 17 -8.13 -14.93 -9.04
N TYR A 18 -7.45 -16.07 -8.86
CA TYR A 18 -6.07 -16.13 -8.37
C TYR A 18 -5.09 -15.41 -9.31
N LEU A 19 -5.18 -15.63 -10.62
CA LEU A 19 -4.31 -14.97 -11.58
C LEU A 19 -4.55 -13.45 -11.59
N GLY A 20 -5.81 -13.02 -11.52
CA GLY A 20 -6.17 -11.60 -11.43
C GLY A 20 -5.57 -10.96 -10.18
N PHE A 21 -5.71 -11.60 -9.02
CA PHE A 21 -5.13 -11.14 -7.77
C PHE A 21 -3.59 -11.11 -7.81
N SER A 22 -2.94 -12.13 -8.37
CA SER A 22 -1.48 -12.14 -8.52
C SER A 22 -0.99 -11.03 -9.45
N VAL A 23 -1.72 -10.73 -10.52
CA VAL A 23 -1.39 -9.60 -11.41
C VAL A 23 -1.51 -8.28 -10.67
N VAL A 24 -2.56 -8.08 -9.88
CA VAL A 24 -2.72 -6.86 -9.06
C VAL A 24 -1.55 -6.72 -8.08
N HIS A 25 -1.14 -7.79 -7.40
CA HIS A 25 0.04 -7.78 -6.52
C HIS A 25 1.31 -7.36 -7.25
N ILE A 26 1.59 -7.97 -8.41
CA ILE A 26 2.80 -7.66 -9.18
C ILE A 26 2.80 -6.21 -9.64
N VAL A 27 1.67 -5.70 -10.13
CA VAL A 27 1.53 -4.30 -10.53
C VAL A 27 1.73 -3.38 -9.32
N SER A 28 1.16 -3.74 -8.17
CA SER A 28 1.30 -3.02 -6.92
C SER A 28 2.78 -2.93 -6.49
N ALA A 29 3.47 -4.07 -6.46
CA ALA A 29 4.90 -4.13 -6.14
C ALA A 29 5.75 -3.31 -7.13
N PHE A 30 5.47 -3.41 -8.43
CA PHE A 30 6.18 -2.65 -9.45
C PHE A 30 5.99 -1.13 -9.31
N LEU A 31 4.75 -0.67 -9.08
CA LEU A 31 4.46 0.75 -8.85
C LEU A 31 5.24 1.31 -7.66
N TYR A 32 5.55 0.46 -6.68
CA TYR A 32 6.36 0.89 -5.55
C TYR A 32 7.84 1.00 -5.85
N TRP A 33 8.40 0.04 -6.58
CA TRP A 33 9.75 0.22 -7.11
C TRP A 33 9.83 1.52 -7.91
N TRP A 34 8.82 1.77 -8.75
CA TRP A 34 8.72 3.01 -9.51
C TRP A 34 8.69 4.26 -8.63
N ALA A 35 7.88 4.28 -7.57
CA ALA A 35 7.75 5.41 -6.65
C ALA A 35 9.08 5.80 -5.98
N TRP A 36 10.00 4.84 -5.85
CA TRP A 36 11.34 5.04 -5.28
C TRP A 36 12.46 5.14 -6.33
N ALA A 37 12.11 5.38 -7.61
CA ALA A 37 13.09 5.56 -8.67
C ALA A 37 14.09 6.68 -8.31
N GLY A 38 15.37 6.32 -8.27
CA GLY A 38 16.47 7.23 -7.91
C GLY A 38 17.02 7.06 -6.50
N ARG A 39 16.40 6.25 -5.64
CA ARG A 39 17.01 5.80 -4.38
C ARG A 39 18.06 4.72 -4.62
N SER A 40 19.04 4.65 -3.72
CA SER A 40 20.02 3.56 -3.73
C SER A 40 19.32 2.25 -3.40
N TRP A 41 19.68 1.18 -4.10
CA TRP A 41 19.15 -0.15 -3.81
C TRP A 41 19.55 -0.68 -2.41
N LEU A 42 20.58 -0.09 -1.78
CA LEU A 42 20.99 -0.41 -0.41
C LEU A 42 20.34 0.48 0.65
N ASP A 43 19.46 1.40 0.26
CA ASP A 43 18.77 2.27 1.22
C ASP A 43 17.82 1.42 2.09
N VAL A 44 17.90 1.61 3.41
CA VAL A 44 17.10 0.84 4.40
C VAL A 44 15.61 1.05 4.16
N ILE A 45 15.23 2.22 3.64
CA ILE A 45 13.85 2.58 3.28
C ILE A 45 13.30 1.65 2.17
N MET A 46 14.16 1.02 1.38
CA MET A 46 13.78 0.09 0.30
C MET A 46 13.56 -1.35 0.77
N ILE A 47 14.01 -1.72 1.98
CA ILE A 47 13.87 -3.09 2.50
C ILE A 47 12.44 -3.61 2.43
N PRO A 48 11.43 -2.84 2.86
CA PRO A 48 10.05 -3.30 2.80
C PRO A 48 9.57 -3.57 1.37
N GLU A 49 10.07 -2.82 0.38
CA GLU A 49 9.74 -3.02 -1.04
C GLU A 49 10.28 -4.33 -1.56
N TYR A 50 11.47 -4.72 -1.11
CA TYR A 50 12.04 -6.01 -1.45
C TYR A 50 11.23 -7.15 -0.83
N LEU A 51 10.78 -6.98 0.42
CA LEU A 51 9.90 -7.96 1.06
C LEU A 51 8.58 -8.10 0.29
N ASN A 52 7.98 -6.99 -0.14
CA ASN A 52 6.77 -6.99 -0.95
C ASN A 52 6.97 -7.70 -2.31
N HIS A 53 8.11 -7.52 -2.97
CA HIS A 53 8.41 -8.28 -4.21
C HIS A 53 8.60 -9.78 -3.95
N ILE A 54 9.26 -10.13 -2.84
CA ILE A 54 9.48 -11.54 -2.47
C ILE A 54 8.13 -12.20 -2.19
N GLU A 55 7.26 -11.55 -1.44
CA GLU A 55 5.91 -12.01 -1.12
C GLU A 55 5.06 -12.20 -2.38
N ALA A 56 4.98 -11.20 -3.27
CA ALA A 56 4.25 -11.32 -4.53
C ALA A 56 4.81 -12.47 -5.39
N GLY A 57 6.14 -12.67 -5.38
CA GLY A 57 6.79 -13.81 -6.02
C GLY A 57 6.38 -15.16 -5.41
N LEU A 58 6.23 -15.23 -4.09
CA LEU A 58 5.78 -16.45 -3.39
C LEU A 58 4.31 -16.77 -3.70
N TYR A 59 3.40 -15.80 -3.73
CA TYR A 59 2.02 -16.05 -4.14
C TYR A 59 1.89 -16.40 -5.62
N LEU A 60 2.66 -15.74 -6.50
CA LEU A 60 2.70 -16.15 -7.90
C LEU A 60 3.21 -17.60 -8.00
N TRP A 61 4.25 -17.95 -7.26
CA TRP A 61 4.78 -19.30 -7.24
C TRP A 61 3.77 -20.32 -6.69
N SER A 62 3.08 -20.02 -5.59
CA SER A 62 2.02 -20.90 -5.05
C SER A 62 0.89 -21.08 -6.07
N SER A 63 0.56 -20.01 -6.81
CA SER A 63 -0.52 -20.04 -7.81
C SER A 63 -0.28 -21.07 -8.93
N LEU A 64 0.98 -21.29 -9.29
CA LEU A 64 1.38 -22.26 -10.33
C LEU A 64 1.19 -23.71 -9.88
N TRP A 65 1.01 -23.94 -8.58
CA TRP A 65 0.88 -25.27 -7.99
C TRP A 65 -0.59 -25.67 -7.77
N TYR A 66 -1.54 -24.72 -7.83
CA TYR A 66 -2.99 -25.01 -7.76
C TYR A 66 -3.48 -26.09 -8.74
N PRO A 67 -3.00 -26.17 -10.01
CA PRO A 67 -3.42 -27.24 -10.92
C PRO A 67 -3.03 -28.65 -10.46
N ASN A 68 -2.04 -28.75 -9.57
CA ASN A 68 -1.54 -30.02 -9.03
C ASN A 68 -2.10 -30.33 -7.64
N GLU A 69 -2.98 -29.49 -7.08
CA GLU A 69 -3.61 -29.77 -5.79
C GLU A 69 -4.38 -31.08 -5.85
N ASP A 70 -3.93 -32.01 -5.02
CA ASP A 70 -4.58 -33.28 -4.76
C ASP A 70 -5.65 -33.12 -3.67
N THR A 71 -6.46 -34.16 -3.46
CA THR A 71 -7.55 -34.22 -2.48
C THR A 71 -7.22 -33.55 -1.14
N LEU A 72 -8.23 -33.04 -0.41
CA LEU A 72 -8.13 -32.43 0.92
C LEU A 72 -7.00 -33.04 1.79
N GLY A 73 -5.90 -32.30 1.98
CA GLY A 73 -4.73 -32.73 2.77
C GLY A 73 -3.62 -33.45 2.02
N GLY A 74 -3.67 -33.46 0.69
CA GLY A 74 -2.61 -33.99 -0.16
C GLY A 74 -1.31 -33.17 -0.11
N TYR A 75 -0.23 -33.75 -0.65
CA TYR A 75 1.11 -33.18 -0.53
C TYR A 75 1.20 -31.79 -1.19
N TYR A 76 0.58 -31.63 -2.35
CA TYR A 76 0.63 -30.38 -3.10
C TYR A 76 -0.19 -29.30 -2.41
N THR A 77 -1.38 -29.63 -1.92
CA THR A 77 -2.25 -28.72 -1.16
C THR A 77 -1.55 -28.19 0.10
N LEU A 78 -0.91 -29.06 0.88
CA LEU A 78 -0.16 -28.63 2.05
C LEU A 78 1.08 -27.81 1.70
N ALA A 79 1.74 -28.09 0.57
CA ALA A 79 2.89 -27.31 0.12
C ALA A 79 2.47 -25.89 -0.29
N VAL A 80 1.36 -25.74 -1.03
CA VAL A 80 0.79 -24.44 -1.41
C VAL A 80 0.52 -23.60 -0.17
N HIS A 81 -0.22 -24.12 0.80
CA HIS A 81 -0.57 -23.37 2.01
C HIS A 81 0.63 -23.03 2.91
N LYS A 82 1.72 -23.80 2.86
CA LYS A 82 2.97 -23.43 3.56
C LYS A 82 3.69 -22.27 2.87
N ILE A 83 3.67 -22.25 1.54
CA ILE A 83 4.24 -21.15 0.76
C ILE A 83 3.43 -19.88 0.99
N GLU A 84 2.10 -19.97 0.94
CA GLU A 84 1.20 -18.83 1.19
C GLU A 84 1.26 -18.34 2.63
N LEU A 85 1.42 -19.22 3.62
CA LEU A 85 1.71 -18.82 4.99
C LEU A 85 3.01 -18.01 5.07
N THR A 86 4.05 -18.46 4.36
CA THR A 86 5.33 -17.75 4.33
C THR A 86 5.18 -16.38 3.68
N ALA A 87 4.44 -16.31 2.56
CA ALA A 87 4.13 -15.06 1.86
C ALA A 87 3.39 -14.08 2.79
N ALA A 88 2.33 -14.52 3.46
CA ALA A 88 1.55 -13.70 4.38
C ALA A 88 2.37 -13.18 5.58
N ILE A 89 3.33 -13.98 6.09
CA ILE A 89 4.26 -13.51 7.13
C ILE A 89 5.18 -12.43 6.58
N VAL A 90 5.77 -12.65 5.40
CA VAL A 90 6.65 -11.66 4.75
C VAL A 90 5.88 -10.36 4.48
N GLU A 91 4.64 -10.46 4.02
CA GLU A 91 3.75 -9.32 3.80
C GLU A 91 3.53 -8.49 5.06
N LEU A 92 3.25 -9.15 6.18
CA LEU A 92 3.04 -8.49 7.45
C LEU A 92 4.30 -7.72 7.88
N PHE A 93 5.49 -8.29 7.69
CA PHE A 93 6.74 -7.57 7.94
C PHE A 93 6.95 -6.41 6.96
N ALA A 94 6.60 -6.57 5.68
CA ALA A 94 6.66 -5.51 4.70
C ALA A 94 5.74 -4.33 5.08
N SER A 95 4.49 -4.61 5.50
CA SER A 95 3.54 -3.57 5.90
C SER A 95 4.02 -2.75 7.10
N PHE A 96 4.64 -3.40 8.09
CA PHE A 96 5.29 -2.69 9.22
C PHE A 96 6.56 -1.95 8.80
N GLY A 97 7.32 -2.49 7.86
CA GLY A 97 8.46 -1.80 7.27
C GLY A 97 8.05 -0.53 6.55
N TRP A 98 6.89 -0.53 5.89
CA TRP A 98 6.34 0.63 5.20
C TRP A 98 5.91 1.73 6.10
N ILE A 99 5.16 1.43 7.16
CA ILE A 99 4.75 2.49 8.09
C ILE A 99 5.99 3.12 8.74
N MET A 100 7.04 2.34 9.00
CA MET A 100 8.31 2.86 9.50
C MET A 100 8.99 3.76 8.47
N SER A 101 9.08 3.31 7.22
CA SER A 101 9.65 4.06 6.10
C SER A 101 8.89 5.36 5.84
N TRP A 102 7.55 5.30 5.84
CA TRP A 102 6.65 6.44 5.75
C TRP A 102 6.92 7.41 6.90
N TYR A 103 6.96 6.92 8.14
CA TYR A 103 7.19 7.77 9.31
C TYR A 103 8.54 8.52 9.27
N MET A 104 9.57 7.89 8.70
CA MET A 104 10.90 8.48 8.56
C MET A 104 11.02 9.46 7.39
N THR A 105 10.28 9.25 6.29
CA THR A 105 10.52 9.95 5.03
C THR A 105 9.42 10.93 4.62
N TYR A 106 8.17 10.73 5.06
CA TYR A 106 7.05 11.54 4.59
C TYR A 106 6.95 12.88 5.31
N THR A 107 6.84 13.94 4.51
CA THR A 107 6.48 15.28 4.98
C THR A 107 5.00 15.31 5.35
N ARG A 108 4.70 15.70 6.60
CA ARG A 108 3.33 15.79 7.11
C ARG A 108 2.68 17.10 6.66
N THR A 109 1.59 17.01 5.89
CA THR A 109 0.81 18.16 5.41
C THR A 109 -0.69 17.91 5.64
N LEU A 110 -1.53 18.93 5.46
CA LEU A 110 -2.99 18.73 5.53
C LEU A 110 -3.42 17.69 4.47
N GLY A 111 -4.02 16.58 4.91
CA GLY A 111 -4.36 15.44 4.06
C GLY A 111 -3.27 14.35 3.95
N ARG A 112 -2.10 14.56 4.57
CA ARG A 112 -1.00 13.58 4.69
C ARG A 112 -0.55 13.50 6.15
N GLY A 113 -1.06 12.51 6.88
CA GLY A 113 -0.92 12.48 8.33
C GLY A 113 -1.26 11.15 8.98
N PHE A 114 -1.35 10.06 8.21
CA PHE A 114 -1.69 8.74 8.74
C PHE A 114 -3.05 8.76 9.46
N THR A 115 -4.05 9.36 8.81
CA THR A 115 -5.43 9.46 9.30
C THR A 115 -6.35 8.54 8.50
N LEU A 116 -7.60 8.37 8.92
CA LEU A 116 -8.59 7.58 8.16
C LEU A 116 -8.88 8.13 6.74
N ASN A 117 -8.50 9.38 6.46
CA ASN A 117 -8.62 9.97 5.12
C ASN A 117 -7.35 9.81 4.28
N ASP A 118 -6.30 9.23 4.85
CA ASP A 118 -5.01 9.03 4.18
C ASP A 118 -5.00 7.65 3.50
N PRO A 119 -4.84 7.58 2.17
CA PRO A 119 -4.81 6.30 1.47
C PRO A 119 -3.66 5.38 1.96
N ASP A 120 -2.55 5.94 2.45
CA ASP A 120 -1.46 5.13 3.04
C ASP A 120 -1.92 4.39 4.30
N PHE A 121 -2.69 5.05 5.16
CA PHE A 121 -3.21 4.47 6.39
C PHE A 121 -4.16 3.31 6.10
N ILE A 122 -5.06 3.51 5.13
CA ILE A 122 -6.04 2.51 4.73
C ILE A 122 -5.32 1.33 4.07
N ALA A 123 -4.39 1.58 3.15
CA ALA A 123 -3.57 0.55 2.51
C ALA A 123 -2.81 -0.29 3.54
N PHE A 124 -2.11 0.36 4.48
CA PHE A 124 -1.40 -0.32 5.58
C PHE A 124 -2.35 -1.17 6.42
N SER A 125 -3.50 -0.62 6.82
CA SER A 125 -4.45 -1.30 7.70
C SER A 125 -5.06 -2.51 7.01
N CYS A 126 -5.52 -2.36 5.76
CA CYS A 126 -6.05 -3.45 4.95
C CYS A 126 -5.02 -4.55 4.74
N THR A 127 -3.79 -4.19 4.34
CA THR A 127 -2.70 -5.16 4.15
C THR A 127 -2.44 -5.92 5.44
N SER A 128 -2.19 -5.23 6.55
CA SER A 128 -1.91 -5.89 7.84
C SER A 128 -3.05 -6.79 8.34
N ILE A 129 -4.31 -6.37 8.17
CA ILE A 129 -5.48 -7.17 8.55
C ILE A 129 -5.58 -8.41 7.66
N SER A 130 -5.45 -8.24 6.34
CA SER A 130 -5.52 -9.36 5.39
C SER A 130 -4.38 -10.36 5.59
N SER A 131 -3.14 -9.91 5.80
CA SER A 131 -2.01 -10.78 6.13
C SER A 131 -2.27 -11.58 7.42
N PHE A 132 -2.84 -10.95 8.45
CA PHE A 132 -3.21 -11.66 9.68
C PHE A 132 -4.29 -12.72 9.43
N VAL A 133 -5.30 -12.40 8.63
CA VAL A 133 -6.34 -13.34 8.21
C VAL A 133 -5.73 -14.53 7.46
N TYR A 134 -4.83 -14.30 6.49
CA TYR A 134 -4.17 -15.36 5.75
C TYR A 134 -3.25 -16.22 6.62
N ILE A 135 -2.57 -15.63 7.59
CA ILE A 135 -1.77 -16.39 8.56
C ILE A 135 -2.66 -17.36 9.33
N VAL A 136 -3.76 -16.87 9.91
CA VAL A 136 -4.70 -17.70 10.67
C VAL A 136 -5.31 -18.79 9.79
N TYR A 137 -5.74 -18.42 8.59
CA TYR A 137 -6.33 -19.35 7.61
C TYR A 137 -5.35 -20.47 7.22
N ASN A 138 -4.12 -20.13 6.84
CA ASN A 138 -3.14 -21.13 6.42
C ASN A 138 -2.66 -21.99 7.61
N ILE A 139 -2.57 -21.44 8.83
CA ILE A 139 -2.32 -22.25 10.02
C ILE A 139 -3.45 -23.25 10.25
N GLN A 140 -4.72 -22.82 10.14
CA GLN A 140 -5.87 -23.70 10.30
C GLN A 140 -5.81 -24.88 9.32
N ILE A 141 -5.52 -24.63 8.04
CA ILE A 141 -5.41 -25.70 7.03
C ILE A 141 -4.21 -26.61 7.28
N ASN A 142 -3.07 -26.06 7.71
CA ASN A 142 -1.90 -26.87 8.05
C ASN A 142 -2.15 -27.79 9.26
N VAL A 143 -3.03 -27.40 10.18
CA VAL A 143 -3.42 -28.21 11.35
C VAL A 143 -4.53 -29.19 11.00
N ASP A 144 -5.55 -28.74 10.27
CA ASP A 144 -6.73 -29.51 9.86
C ASP A 144 -7.09 -29.23 8.39
N PRO A 145 -6.56 -30.04 7.46
CA PRO A 145 -6.75 -29.80 6.02
C PRO A 145 -8.19 -29.92 5.54
N LEU A 146 -9.09 -30.52 6.34
CA LEU A 146 -10.50 -30.67 6.01
C LEU A 146 -11.24 -29.32 6.01
N GLN A 147 -10.64 -28.27 6.58
CA GLN A 147 -11.21 -26.92 6.59
C GLN A 147 -11.01 -26.17 5.26
N TYR A 148 -10.21 -26.73 4.35
CA TYR A 148 -10.00 -26.16 3.03
C TYR A 148 -11.31 -26.15 2.22
N GLY A 149 -11.65 -24.99 1.65
CA GLY A 149 -12.87 -24.80 0.84
C GLY A 149 -14.17 -24.50 1.61
N THR A 150 -14.20 -24.65 2.94
CA THR A 150 -15.38 -24.28 3.76
C THR A 150 -15.22 -22.97 4.51
N ASN A 151 -14.02 -22.39 4.48
CA ASN A 151 -13.68 -21.25 5.32
C ASN A 151 -13.97 -19.92 4.61
N THR A 152 -15.05 -19.24 5.03
CA THR A 152 -15.41 -17.91 4.52
C THR A 152 -14.41 -16.81 4.89
N LEU A 153 -13.53 -17.06 5.87
CA LEU A 153 -12.52 -16.11 6.32
C LEU A 153 -11.58 -15.70 5.17
N TYR A 154 -11.24 -16.65 4.29
CA TYR A 154 -10.39 -16.40 3.12
C TYR A 154 -11.01 -15.38 2.16
N MET A 155 -12.29 -15.57 1.81
CA MET A 155 -13.02 -14.65 0.95
C MET A 155 -13.07 -13.22 1.52
N TYR A 156 -13.22 -13.07 2.84
CA TYR A 156 -13.15 -11.74 3.47
C TYR A 156 -11.73 -11.17 3.45
N GLY A 157 -10.72 -12.03 3.62
CA GLY A 157 -9.31 -11.70 3.42
C GLY A 157 -9.05 -11.10 2.03
N ASP A 158 -9.49 -11.78 0.97
CA ASP A 158 -9.36 -11.34 -0.42
C ASP A 158 -10.01 -9.97 -0.67
N ILE A 159 -11.21 -9.76 -0.13
CA ILE A 159 -11.94 -8.49 -0.29
C ILE A 159 -11.19 -7.36 0.41
N VAL A 160 -10.76 -7.57 1.65
CA VAL A 160 -9.99 -6.56 2.40
C VAL A 160 -8.67 -6.28 1.70
N TYR A 161 -8.02 -7.33 1.19
CA TYR A 161 -6.79 -7.24 0.41
C TYR A 161 -6.98 -6.36 -0.82
N PHE A 162 -7.98 -6.69 -1.65
CA PHE A 162 -8.31 -5.98 -2.88
C PHE A 162 -8.55 -4.48 -2.62
N VAL A 163 -9.31 -4.16 -1.58
CA VAL A 163 -9.56 -2.78 -1.17
C VAL A 163 -8.24 -2.11 -0.78
N GLY A 164 -7.40 -2.79 0.00
CA GLY A 164 -6.05 -2.34 0.34
C GLY A 164 -5.21 -2.02 -0.89
N SER A 165 -5.11 -2.95 -1.85
CA SER A 165 -4.36 -2.75 -3.10
C SER A 165 -4.89 -1.58 -3.93
N CYS A 166 -6.21 -1.36 -3.96
CA CYS A 166 -6.78 -0.19 -4.62
C CYS A 166 -6.31 1.11 -3.97
N TYR A 167 -6.47 1.25 -2.65
CA TYR A 167 -6.02 2.44 -1.89
C TYR A 167 -4.53 2.69 -2.04
N TYR A 168 -3.78 1.62 -2.07
CA TYR A 168 -2.35 1.63 -2.28
C TYR A 168 -1.98 2.17 -3.66
N ILE A 169 -2.62 1.70 -4.75
CA ILE A 169 -2.39 2.24 -6.09
C ILE A 169 -2.70 3.75 -6.10
N PHE A 170 -3.77 4.17 -5.42
CA PHE A 170 -4.08 5.59 -5.25
C PHE A 170 -2.97 6.36 -4.51
N ALA A 171 -2.38 5.77 -3.46
CA ALA A 171 -1.25 6.36 -2.74
C ALA A 171 0.00 6.50 -3.64
N SER A 172 0.39 5.44 -4.36
CA SER A 172 1.54 5.49 -5.29
C SER A 172 1.36 6.55 -6.38
N LEU A 173 0.19 6.58 -7.02
CA LEU A 173 -0.12 7.57 -8.06
C LEU A 173 -0.20 8.99 -7.50
N ARG A 174 -0.71 9.15 -6.27
CA ARG A 174 -0.70 10.43 -5.55
C ARG A 174 0.74 10.91 -5.34
N ASP A 175 1.65 10.01 -4.98
CA ASP A 175 3.03 10.38 -4.67
C ASP A 175 3.88 10.66 -5.91
N ASP A 176 3.53 10.06 -7.05
CA ASP A 176 4.04 10.46 -8.37
C ASP A 176 3.34 11.71 -8.95
N ASN A 177 2.52 12.40 -8.15
CA ASN A 177 1.79 13.62 -8.51
C ASN A 177 0.75 13.45 -9.62
N TRP A 178 0.27 12.25 -9.92
CA TRP A 178 -0.77 12.06 -10.94
C TRP A 178 -2.10 12.70 -10.51
N PHE A 179 -2.37 12.75 -9.20
CA PHE A 179 -3.60 13.26 -8.62
C PHE A 179 -3.46 14.63 -7.93
N TRP A 180 -2.57 15.49 -8.42
CA TRP A 180 -2.31 16.84 -7.87
C TRP A 180 -3.57 17.72 -7.69
N PHE A 181 -4.68 17.39 -8.36
CA PHE A 181 -5.96 18.10 -8.27
C PHE A 181 -6.94 17.51 -7.24
N LEU A 182 -6.69 16.33 -6.68
CA LEU A 182 -7.61 15.71 -5.72
C LEU A 182 -7.43 16.28 -4.31
N PRO A 183 -8.52 16.51 -3.56
CA PRO A 183 -8.45 17.02 -2.19
C PRO A 183 -7.62 16.19 -1.23
N LEU A 184 -7.63 14.87 -1.44
CA LEU A 184 -6.94 13.87 -0.63
C LEU A 184 -5.47 13.67 -1.05
N SER A 185 -5.00 14.40 -2.06
CA SER A 185 -3.61 14.26 -2.52
C SER A 185 -2.60 14.90 -1.56
N GLY A 186 -3.08 15.71 -0.60
CA GLY A 186 -2.25 16.46 0.33
C GLY A 186 -1.40 17.56 -0.33
N GLN A 187 -1.71 17.91 -1.57
CA GLN A 187 -1.01 18.91 -2.39
C GLN A 187 -1.88 20.13 -2.72
N TYR A 188 -2.90 20.41 -1.91
CA TYR A 188 -3.68 21.65 -2.06
C TYR A 188 -2.72 22.86 -2.00
N GLY A 189 -2.41 23.44 -3.17
CA GLY A 189 -1.53 24.60 -3.33
C GLY A 189 -0.17 24.36 -4.01
N ILE A 190 0.27 23.11 -4.21
CA ILE A 190 1.57 22.80 -4.83
C ILE A 190 1.35 22.29 -6.25
N ALA A 191 0.97 23.18 -7.17
CA ALA A 191 1.00 22.83 -8.59
C ALA A 191 2.47 22.55 -9.00
N PRO A 192 2.76 21.45 -9.74
CA PRO A 192 4.11 21.16 -10.20
C PRO A 192 4.63 22.35 -11.02
N GLY A 193 5.66 23.01 -10.49
CA GLY A 193 6.32 24.17 -11.12
C GLY A 193 6.02 25.55 -10.53
N ARG A 194 5.18 25.70 -9.50
CA ARG A 194 4.84 27.05 -8.95
C ARG A 194 5.41 27.42 -7.59
N ILE A 195 5.96 26.47 -6.83
CA ILE A 195 6.59 26.78 -5.53
C ILE A 195 7.99 26.18 -5.51
N ARG A 196 9.02 27.04 -5.53
CA ARG A 196 10.33 26.66 -5.03
C ARG A 196 10.16 26.46 -3.53
N VAL A 197 9.94 25.23 -3.11
CA VAL A 197 10.08 24.89 -1.70
C VAL A 197 11.58 25.01 -1.45
N GLU A 198 12.00 26.09 -0.79
CA GLU A 198 13.32 26.12 -0.15
C GLU A 198 13.28 25.09 0.97
N THR A 199 13.53 23.82 0.63
CA THR A 199 13.91 22.82 1.60
C THR A 199 15.30 23.19 2.09
N LYS A 200 15.37 24.14 3.03
CA LYS A 200 16.50 24.15 3.96
C LYS A 200 16.48 22.78 4.62
N ASP A 201 17.57 22.03 4.48
CA ASP A 201 17.79 20.76 5.14
C ASP A 201 17.52 20.94 6.63
N LEU A 202 16.32 20.55 7.07
CA LEU A 202 15.94 20.59 8.47
C LEU A 202 16.12 19.17 9.04
N PRO A 203 16.75 19.05 10.22
CA PRO A 203 17.00 17.76 10.83
C PRO A 203 15.67 17.04 11.07
N GLN A 204 15.55 15.87 10.46
CA GLN A 204 14.46 14.92 10.67
C GLN A 204 14.58 14.38 12.09
N ILE A 205 13.83 14.97 13.02
CA ILE A 205 13.17 14.37 14.20
C ILE A 205 12.67 15.53 15.09
N GLY A 206 11.35 15.64 15.24
CA GLY A 206 10.75 16.20 16.45
C GLY A 206 10.15 17.62 16.47
N ARG A 207 9.92 18.35 15.35
CA ARG A 207 9.19 19.65 15.40
C ARG A 207 8.34 19.96 14.14
N PRO A 208 7.48 21.01 14.15
CA PRO A 208 6.03 20.91 13.91
C PRO A 208 5.67 21.16 12.44
N VAL A 209 4.38 21.02 12.14
CA VAL A 209 3.77 21.22 10.81
C VAL A 209 4.27 22.52 10.16
N VAL A 210 4.81 22.40 8.94
CA VAL A 210 5.11 23.55 8.10
C VAL A 210 3.78 24.12 7.62
N LEU A 211 3.39 25.26 8.17
CA LEU A 211 2.24 26.02 7.66
C LEU A 211 2.65 26.60 6.30
N MET A 212 2.17 26.00 5.21
CA MET A 212 2.27 26.63 3.89
C MET A 212 1.38 27.87 3.89
N ILE A 213 2.00 29.03 4.07
CA ILE A 213 1.33 30.31 3.84
C ILE A 213 1.12 30.40 2.33
N ASP A 214 -0.13 30.23 1.94
CA ASP A 214 -0.61 30.26 0.58
C ASP A 214 -0.07 31.50 -0.19
N PRO A 215 0.69 31.34 -1.29
CA PRO A 215 1.05 32.46 -2.14
C PRO A 215 -0.10 32.86 -3.07
N CYS A 216 -1.33 32.39 -2.88
CA CYS A 216 -2.52 32.95 -3.52
C CYS A 216 -2.85 34.36 -2.99
N ARG A 217 -1.87 35.27 -3.01
CA ARG A 217 -2.15 36.69 -3.13
C ARG A 217 -2.77 36.88 -4.51
N SER A 218 -4.10 36.92 -4.54
CA SER A 218 -4.87 37.46 -5.65
C SER A 218 -4.14 38.68 -6.17
N ARG A 219 -3.61 38.56 -7.39
CA ARG A 219 -2.94 39.65 -8.10
C ARG A 219 -4.03 40.64 -8.48
N THR A 220 -4.41 41.52 -7.56
CA THR A 220 -5.07 42.78 -7.90
C THR A 220 -4.07 43.52 -8.79
N ARG A 221 -4.29 43.43 -10.10
CA ARG A 221 -3.69 44.37 -11.06
C ARG A 221 -4.08 45.76 -10.55
N ASN A 222 -3.08 46.55 -10.20
CA ASN A 222 -3.16 47.95 -9.77
C ASN A 222 -3.34 48.14 -8.25
N ALA A 223 -2.27 47.92 -7.49
CA ALA A 223 -2.08 48.63 -6.23
C ALA A 223 -0.59 48.99 -6.08
N GLU A 224 -0.37 50.25 -5.74
CA GLU A 224 0.89 50.96 -5.57
C GLU A 224 1.94 50.24 -4.71
N PRO A 225 3.23 50.63 -4.80
CA PRO A 225 4.28 50.04 -3.98
C PRO A 225 4.04 50.34 -2.49
N VAL A 226 3.49 49.35 -1.77
CA VAL A 226 3.46 49.35 -0.31
C VAL A 226 4.82 48.86 0.19
N GLY A 227 5.43 49.66 1.07
CA GLY A 227 6.72 49.38 1.71
C GLY A 227 6.76 48.08 2.52
N PRO A 228 7.93 47.73 3.09
CA PRO A 228 8.16 46.45 3.74
C PRO A 228 7.15 46.22 4.86
N THR A 229 6.27 45.25 4.65
CA THR A 229 5.26 44.84 5.63
C THR A 229 5.90 43.76 6.49
N VAL A 230 6.09 44.06 7.78
CA VAL A 230 6.47 43.08 8.79
C VAL A 230 5.31 42.07 8.89
N ILE A 231 5.58 40.81 8.57
CA ILE A 231 4.59 39.73 8.70
C ILE A 231 4.66 39.26 10.16
N ASP A 232 3.62 39.58 10.92
CA ASP A 232 3.44 39.04 12.28
C ASP A 232 3.27 37.52 12.21
N LEU A 233 4.22 36.82 12.84
CA LEU A 233 4.25 35.37 12.97
C LEU A 233 3.28 34.96 14.08
N ALA A 234 2.05 34.59 13.73
CA ALA A 234 1.12 33.97 14.67
C ALA A 234 1.55 32.51 14.94
N ILE A 235 2.25 32.29 16.04
CA ILE A 235 2.54 30.94 16.55
C ILE A 235 1.25 30.41 17.18
N VAL A 236 0.57 29.49 16.47
CA VAL A 236 -0.49 28.68 17.07
C VAL A 236 0.18 27.49 17.75
N THR A 237 0.40 27.60 19.06
CA THR A 237 0.72 26.44 19.91
C THR A 237 -0.58 25.70 20.23
N SER A 238 -0.78 24.51 19.67
CA SER A 238 -1.78 23.56 20.18
C SER A 238 -1.14 22.68 21.27
N LEU A 239 -1.80 22.65 22.44
CA LEU A 239 -1.60 21.70 23.53
C LEU A 239 -1.83 20.25 23.08
#